data_AF-A0A1Q7SWA4-F1
#
_entry.id   AF-A0A1Q7SWA4-F1
#
_cell.length_a   1.000
_cell.length_b   1.000
_cell.length_c   1.000
_cell.angle_alpha   90.00
_cell.angle_beta   90.00
_cell.angle_gamma   90.00
#
_symmetry.space_group_name_H-M   'P 1'
#
loop_
_entity.id
_entity.type
_entity.pdbx_description
1 polymer ?
#
loop_
_entity_poly.entity_id
_entity_poly.type
_entity_poly.pdbx_seq_one_letter_code
_entity_poly.pdbx_strand_id
1 'polypeptide(L)'
;MNMPHYMFYAPNVTDADIGGKPYGLYPFILSMSPGRDDVIIMLVGQTEKDKILGEGKDLLADLCSYRNYLCTSAETRARMPNDPLPN
;
A
#
# COMPACT_ATOMS: atom_id res chain seq x y z
N MET A 1 -0.20 6.21 5.98
CA MET A 1 -0.39 6.92 4.70
C MET A 1 -1.25 6.03 3.80
N ASN A 2 -1.91 6.55 2.77
CA ASN A 2 -2.41 5.65 1.72
C ASN A 2 -1.20 5.20 0.91
N MET A 3 -1.13 3.91 0.58
CA MET A 3 -0.03 3.30 -0.17
C MET A 3 -0.59 2.83 -1.52
N PRO A 4 -0.80 3.74 -2.49
CA PRO A 4 -1.17 3.30 -3.83
C PRO A 4 -0.03 2.42 -4.36
N HIS A 5 -0.42 1.29 -4.93
CA HIS A 5 0.51 0.31 -5.46
C HIS A 5 -0.16 -0.38 -6.64
N TYR A 6 0.68 -0.87 -7.55
CA TYR A 6 0.27 -1.86 -8.52
C TYR A 6 0.29 -3.22 -7.85
N MET A 7 -0.77 -3.99 -8.07
CA MET A 7 -0.91 -5.35 -7.59
C MET A 7 -0.94 -6.29 -8.79
N PHE A 8 0.05 -7.16 -8.89
CA PHE A 8 0.12 -8.17 -9.95
C PHE A 8 -0.10 -9.54 -9.35
N TYR A 9 -1.05 -10.29 -9.91
CA TYR A 9 -1.31 -11.66 -9.49
C TYR A 9 -0.09 -12.55 -9.74
N ALA A 10 0.40 -13.23 -8.70
CA ALA A 10 1.67 -13.94 -8.70
C ALA A 10 1.63 -15.18 -7.77
N PRO A 11 0.84 -16.20 -8.13
CA PRO A 11 0.62 -17.36 -7.26
C PRO A 11 1.92 -18.13 -7.02
N ASN A 12 2.20 -18.43 -5.75
CA ASN A 12 3.37 -19.16 -5.26
C ASN A 12 4.73 -18.51 -5.60
N VAL A 13 4.74 -17.22 -5.99
CA VAL A 13 5.99 -16.46 -6.17
C VAL A 13 6.44 -15.95 -4.81
N THR A 14 7.74 -16.06 -4.52
CA THR A 14 8.33 -15.60 -3.26
C THR A 14 9.21 -14.36 -3.46
N ASP A 15 9.49 -13.64 -2.39
CA ASP A 15 10.45 -12.51 -2.44
C ASP A 15 11.82 -12.96 -2.97
N ALA A 16 12.23 -14.21 -2.71
CA ALA A 16 13.51 -14.74 -3.20
C ALA A 16 13.53 -14.87 -4.74
N ASP A 17 12.39 -15.17 -5.37
CA ASP A 17 12.29 -15.33 -6.83
C ASP A 17 12.43 -13.98 -7.57
N ILE A 18 12.00 -12.89 -6.92
CA ILE A 18 12.04 -11.53 -7.49
C ILE A 18 13.17 -10.67 -6.93
N GLY A 19 14.02 -11.22 -6.06
CA GLY A 19 15.06 -10.47 -5.35
C GLY A 19 14.50 -9.40 -4.40
N GLY A 20 13.25 -9.55 -3.99
CA GLY A 20 12.50 -8.64 -3.13
C GLY A 20 12.81 -8.81 -1.64
N LYS A 21 12.19 -7.96 -0.83
CA LYS A 21 12.15 -8.07 0.63
C LYS A 21 10.75 -7.72 1.10
N PRO A 22 10.19 -8.44 2.09
CA PRO A 22 8.86 -8.16 2.59
C PRO A 22 8.70 -6.69 2.95
N TYR A 23 7.66 -6.05 2.43
CA TYR A 23 7.35 -4.65 2.66
C TYR A 23 8.51 -3.70 2.32
N GLY A 24 9.28 -3.99 1.26
CA GLY A 24 10.35 -3.13 0.76
C GLY A 24 9.84 -1.91 -0.03
N LEU A 25 10.76 -1.00 -0.37
CA LEU A 25 10.49 0.08 -1.34
C LEU A 25 10.44 -0.41 -2.80
N TYR A 26 11.07 -1.56 -3.05
CA TYR A 26 11.06 -2.27 -4.32
C TYR A 26 9.97 -3.35 -4.33
N PRO A 27 9.62 -3.94 -5.49
CA PRO A 27 8.60 -4.97 -5.57
C PRO A 27 8.80 -6.07 -4.52
N PHE A 28 7.72 -6.40 -3.81
CA PHE A 28 7.72 -7.43 -2.78
C PHE A 28 6.45 -8.28 -2.87
N ILE A 29 6.51 -9.48 -2.31
CA ILE A 29 5.36 -10.39 -2.26
C ILE A 29 4.49 -10.07 -1.05
N LEU A 30 3.20 -9.86 -1.30
CA LEU A 30 2.18 -9.98 -0.27
C LEU A 30 1.65 -11.42 -0.32
N SER A 31 2.11 -12.23 0.64
CA SER A 31 1.69 -13.63 0.72
C SER A 31 0.30 -13.76 1.34
N MET A 32 -0.63 -14.32 0.58
CA MET A 32 -1.97 -14.75 0.98
C MET A 32 -1.95 -16.27 1.16
N SER A 33 -1.69 -16.73 2.38
CA SER A 33 -1.67 -18.16 2.73
C SER A 33 -2.96 -18.87 2.23
N PRO A 34 -2.87 -19.95 1.43
CA PRO A 34 -1.71 -20.83 1.24
C PRO A 34 -0.83 -20.55 0.00
N GLY A 35 -0.72 -19.31 -0.48
CA GLY A 35 0.16 -18.95 -1.60
C GLY A 35 -0.54 -18.84 -2.97
N ARG A 36 -1.74 -19.41 -3.09
CA ARG A 36 -2.52 -19.42 -4.34
C ARG A 36 -2.93 -18.02 -4.78
N ASP A 37 -3.14 -17.13 -3.83
CA ASP A 37 -3.66 -15.79 -4.10
C ASP A 37 -2.58 -14.72 -3.84
N ASP A 38 -1.30 -15.12 -3.87
CA ASP A 38 -0.15 -14.24 -3.70
C ASP A 38 -0.08 -13.20 -4.82
N VAL A 39 0.40 -12.02 -4.45
CA VAL A 39 0.53 -10.88 -5.35
C VAL A 39 1.87 -10.18 -5.18
N ILE A 40 2.41 -9.68 -6.27
CA ILE A 40 3.51 -8.71 -6.25
C ILE A 40 2.92 -7.33 -6.01
N ILE A 41 3.42 -6.65 -4.98
CA ILE A 41 3.12 -5.26 -4.67
C ILE A 41 4.27 -4.40 -5.20
N MET A 42 3.94 -3.41 -6.03
CA MET A 42 4.88 -2.39 -6.50
C MET A 42 4.37 -1.01 -6.11
N LEU A 43 5.10 -0.33 -5.22
CA LEU A 43 4.73 1.00 -4.78
C LEU A 43 4.80 1.99 -5.94
N VAL A 44 3.80 2.88 -6.03
CA VAL A 44 3.87 3.98 -7.00
C VAL A 44 4.88 5.03 -6.54
N GLY A 45 5.49 5.74 -7.49
CA GLY A 45 6.39 6.85 -7.19
C GLY A 45 5.68 8.03 -6.51
N GLN A 46 6.43 8.92 -5.87
CA GLN A 46 5.89 10.02 -5.08
C GLN A 46 4.97 10.95 -5.90
N THR A 47 5.34 11.31 -7.13
CA THR A 47 4.51 12.14 -8.01
C THR A 47 3.15 11.49 -8.33
N GLU A 48 3.15 10.20 -8.62
CA GLU A 48 1.92 9.46 -8.92
C GLU A 48 1.05 9.29 -7.66
N LYS A 49 1.69 9.00 -6.54
CA LYS A 49 1.04 8.95 -5.22
C LYS A 49 0.32 10.26 -4.92
N ASP A 50 1.00 11.39 -5.04
CA ASP A 50 0.43 12.70 -4.74
C ASP A 50 -0.76 13.02 -5.65
N LYS A 51 -0.68 12.63 -6.93
CA LYS A 51 -1.81 12.74 -7.86
C LYS A 51 -3.00 11.89 -7.42
N ILE A 52 -2.80 10.59 -7.15
CA ILE A 52 -3.87 9.67 -6.73
C ILE A 52 -4.53 10.16 -5.44
N LEU A 53 -3.74 10.65 -4.48
CA LEU A 53 -4.28 11.18 -3.22
C LEU A 53 -5.01 12.51 -3.41
N GLY A 54 -4.54 13.35 -4.32
CA GLY A 54 -5.25 14.57 -4.73
C GLY A 54 -6.61 14.26 -5.34
N GLU A 55 -6.66 13.34 -6.29
CA GLU A 55 -7.90 12.92 -6.97
C GLU A 55 -8.88 12.20 -6.03
N GLY A 56 -8.37 11.43 -5.07
CA GLY A 56 -9.19 10.67 -4.11
C GLY A 56 -9.62 11.44 -2.86
N LYS A 57 -9.21 12.70 -2.69
CA LYS A 57 -9.40 13.46 -1.44
C LYS A 57 -10.87 13.57 -1.01
N ASP A 58 -11.75 13.88 -1.96
CA ASP A 58 -13.18 14.08 -1.66
C ASP A 58 -13.85 12.75 -1.32
N LEU A 59 -13.53 11.67 -2.03
CA LEU A 59 -14.01 10.32 -1.70
C LEU A 59 -13.58 9.89 -0.29
N LEU A 60 -12.34 10.18 0.11
CA LEU A 60 -11.87 9.87 1.46
C LEU A 60 -12.63 10.68 2.53
N ALA A 61 -12.98 11.93 2.25
CA ALA A 61 -13.81 12.75 3.12
C ALA A 61 -15.22 12.17 3.26
N ASP A 62 -15.83 11.76 2.15
CA ASP A 62 -17.16 11.13 2.13
C ASP A 62 -17.19 9.82 2.92
N LEU A 63 -16.21 8.93 2.70
CA LEU A 63 -16.09 7.67 3.43
C LEU A 63 -15.92 7.89 4.94
N CYS A 64 -15.12 8.90 5.31
CA CYS A 64 -14.93 9.27 6.70
C CYS A 64 -16.22 9.80 7.34
N SER A 65 -16.98 10.62 6.61
CA SER A 65 -18.29 11.11 7.06
C SER A 65 -19.32 9.99 7.22
N TYR A 66 -19.21 8.93 6.41
CA TYR A 66 -20.11 7.80 6.45
C TYR A 66 -19.86 6.91 7.68
N ARG A 67 -18.60 6.53 7.94
CA ARG A 67 -18.22 5.72 9.12
C ARG A 67 -16.83 6.06 9.63
N ASN A 68 -16.75 6.39 10.93
CA ASN A 68 -15.51 6.81 11.59
C ASN A 68 -14.32 5.84 11.46
N TYR A 69 -14.55 4.52 11.37
CA TYR A 69 -13.45 3.56 11.23
C TYR A 69 -12.83 3.54 9.81
N LEU A 70 -13.50 4.16 8.82
CA LEU A 70 -12.97 4.36 7.47
C LEU A 70 -12.10 5.63 7.39
N CYS A 71 -12.13 6.49 8.42
CA CYS A 71 -11.27 7.66 8.50
C CYS A 71 -9.81 7.25 8.75
N THR A 72 -8.88 7.95 8.10
CA THR A 72 -7.46 7.86 8.44
C THR A 72 -7.12 8.83 9.58
N SER A 73 -6.58 8.34 10.70
CA SER A 73 -6.04 9.15 11.80
C SER A 73 -4.52 9.33 11.65
N ALA A 74 -3.89 10.17 12.48
CA ALA A 74 -2.42 10.24 12.53
C ALA A 74 -1.81 8.88 12.94
N GLU A 75 -2.45 8.20 13.89
CA GLU A 75 -2.04 6.89 14.36
C GLU A 75 -2.16 5.80 13.29
N THR A 76 -3.30 5.73 12.56
CA THR A 76 -3.43 4.75 11.47
C THR A 76 -2.49 5.05 10.32
N ARG A 77 -2.11 6.32 10.13
CA ARG A 77 -1.11 6.70 9.13
C ARG A 77 0.29 6.22 9.46
N ALA A 78 0.68 6.23 10.74
CA ALA A 78 2.01 5.84 11.21
C ALA A 78 2.24 4.31 11.30
N ARG A 79 1.19 3.48 11.15
CA ARG A 79 1.28 2.02 11.26
C ARG A 79 1.85 1.31 10.02
N MET A 80 2.27 2.03 8.98
CA MET A 80 2.81 1.40 7.77
C MET A 80 4.34 1.30 7.79
N PRO A 81 4.91 0.17 7.34
CA PRO A 81 6.36 0.03 7.19
C PRO A 81 6.90 1.02 6.13
N ASN A 82 8.07 1.61 6.42
CA ASN A 82 8.82 2.57 5.59
C ASN A 82 8.21 3.96 5.38
N ASP A 83 7.45 4.49 6.34
CA ASP A 83 7.15 5.92 6.32
C ASP A 83 8.44 6.69 6.69
N PRO A 84 9.04 7.50 5.79
CA PRO A 84 10.14 8.36 6.20
C PRO A 84 9.62 9.35 7.24
N LEU A 85 10.38 9.52 8.32
CA LEU A 85 10.06 10.55 9.33
C LEU A 85 9.94 11.91 8.64
N PRO A 86 8.93 12.73 9.00
CA PRO A 86 8.89 14.11 8.52
C PRO A 86 10.15 14.82 9.01
N ASN A 87 10.82 15.52 8.08
CA ASN A 87 11.91 16.46 8.41
C ASN A 87 11.40 17.58 9.32
#